data_AF-A0A538CJN5-F1
#
_entry.id   AF-A0A538CJN5-F1
#
_cell.length_a   1.000
_cell.length_b   1.000
_cell.length_c   1.000
_cell.angle_alpha   90.00
_cell.angle_beta   90.00
_cell.angle_gamma   90.00
#
_symmetry.space_group_name_H-M   'P 1'
#
loop_
_entity.id
_entity.type
_entity.pdbx_description
1 polymer ?
#
loop_
_entity_poly.entity_id
_entity_poly.type
_entity_poly.pdbx_seq_one_letter_code
_entity_poly.pdbx_strand_id
1 'polypeptide(L)'
;MADGLKITVLEGDETGQELLEQSLRVLAPEVVGMPVELDRYDLSLERRRETGNGIVLEAARAMRDSGFGIKAATVTPEGRDDVGSPNRILREEIGGKVIIRTGRRIPGVTPIAGVHHPISVVRMAIEDAYGAKQWR
;
A
#
# COMPACT_ATOMS: atom_id res chain seq x y z
N MET A 1 1.40 13.27 27.08
CA MET A 1 0.16 13.01 26.30
C MET A 1 0.55 11.97 25.27
N ALA A 2 -0.18 10.87 25.13
CA ALA A 2 0.18 9.87 24.12
C ALA A 2 0.13 10.56 22.75
N ASP A 3 1.26 10.58 22.03
CA ASP A 3 1.31 11.09 20.66
C ASP A 3 0.25 10.33 19.84
N GLY A 4 -0.62 11.07 19.16
CA GLY A 4 -1.66 10.47 18.31
C GLY A 4 -1.03 9.66 17.18
N LEU A 5 -1.70 8.58 16.76
CA LEU A 5 -1.22 7.75 15.67
C LEU A 5 -1.44 8.47 14.34
N LYS A 6 -0.36 8.84 13.64
CA LYS A 6 -0.44 9.35 12.27
C LYS A 6 -0.29 8.21 11.27
N ILE A 7 -1.21 8.13 10.31
CA ILE A 7 -1.20 7.14 9.23
C ILE A 7 -1.23 7.87 7.90
N THR A 8 -0.26 7.58 7.03
CA THR A 8 -0.28 8.08 5.66
C THR A 8 -1.24 7.24 4.82
N VAL A 9 -2.26 7.88 4.25
CA VAL A 9 -3.28 7.26 3.40
C VAL A 9 -2.96 7.58 1.94
N LEU A 10 -2.82 6.54 1.13
CA LEU A 10 -2.48 6.63 -0.28
C LEU A 10 -3.71 6.22 -1.09
N GLU A 11 -4.45 7.23 -1.53
CA GLU A 11 -5.63 7.07 -2.39
C GLU A 11 -5.23 6.49 -3.75
N GLY A 12 -6.19 5.91 -4.44
CA GLY A 12 -5.91 5.14 -5.65
C GLY A 12 -7.04 5.22 -6.65
N ASP A 13 -7.16 4.16 -7.44
CA ASP A 13 -7.99 4.15 -8.63
C ASP A 13 -9.21 3.23 -8.44
N GLU A 14 -10.33 3.60 -9.06
CA GLU A 14 -11.53 2.77 -9.24
C GLU A 14 -12.04 2.12 -7.93
N THR A 15 -12.43 0.84 -7.97
CA THR A 15 -12.89 0.08 -6.80
C THR A 15 -11.85 0.05 -5.68
N GLY A 16 -10.56 0.24 -6.00
CA GLY A 16 -9.51 0.38 -5.00
C GLY A 16 -9.76 1.54 -4.05
N GLN A 17 -10.23 2.68 -4.57
CA GLN A 17 -10.56 3.85 -3.77
C GLN A 17 -11.81 3.61 -2.91
N GLU A 18 -12.85 3.00 -3.48
CA GLU A 18 -14.08 2.69 -2.74
C GLU A 18 -13.81 1.78 -1.54
N LEU A 19 -12.98 0.74 -1.73
CA LEU A 19 -12.57 -0.18 -0.68
C LEU A 19 -11.71 0.50 0.38
N LEU A 20 -10.85 1.45 -0.01
CA LEU A 20 -10.07 2.24 0.92
C LEU A 20 -10.99 3.06 1.83
N GLU A 21 -11.98 3.77 1.27
CA GLU A 21 -12.92 4.56 2.09
C GLU A 21 -13.69 3.70 3.09
N GLN A 22 -14.10 2.48 2.72
CA GLN A 22 -14.72 1.57 3.68
C GLN A 22 -13.74 1.11 4.77
N SER A 23 -12.48 0.87 4.40
CA SER A 23 -11.44 0.43 5.32
C SER A 23 -11.06 1.52 6.33
N LEU A 24 -11.09 2.80 5.95
CA LEU A 24 -10.75 3.90 6.86
C LEU A 24 -11.81 4.11 7.96
N ARG A 25 -13.06 3.69 7.74
CA ARG A 25 -14.14 3.80 8.75
C ARG A 25 -13.82 3.02 10.02
N VAL A 26 -13.10 1.90 9.91
CA VAL A 26 -12.72 1.11 11.10
C VAL A 26 -11.56 1.72 11.88
N LEU A 27 -10.94 2.79 11.37
CA LEU A 27 -9.88 3.55 12.03
C LEU A 27 -10.40 4.83 12.70
N ALA A 28 -11.71 5.08 12.65
CA ALA A 28 -12.30 6.22 13.32
C ALA A 28 -11.98 6.18 14.83
N PRO A 29 -11.60 7.30 15.46
CA PRO A 29 -11.17 7.33 16.86
C PRO A 29 -12.14 6.68 17.85
N GLU A 30 -13.45 6.82 17.60
CA GLU A 30 -14.53 6.20 18.37
C GLU A 30 -14.60 4.67 18.22
N VAL A 31 -14.08 4.12 17.12
CA VAL A 31 -13.99 2.67 16.86
C VAL A 31 -12.72 2.10 17.50
N VAL A 32 -11.58 2.75 17.31
CA VAL A 32 -10.27 2.25 17.79
C VAL A 32 -9.94 2.65 19.23
N GLY A 33 -10.67 3.62 19.80
CA GLY A 33 -10.47 4.11 21.17
C GLY A 33 -9.23 4.97 21.37
N MET A 34 -8.65 5.53 20.30
CA MET A 34 -7.49 6.43 20.37
C MET A 34 -7.49 7.47 19.24
N PRO A 35 -6.82 8.63 19.41
CA PRO A 35 -6.68 9.61 18.34
C PRO A 35 -5.88 9.05 17.16
N VAL A 36 -6.44 9.16 15.95
CA VAL A 36 -5.80 8.80 14.69
C VAL A 36 -5.86 9.98 13.74
N GLU A 37 -4.72 10.40 13.20
CA GLU A 37 -4.60 11.37 12.12
C GLU A 37 -4.40 10.62 10.79
N LEU A 38 -5.27 10.89 9.81
CA LEU A 38 -5.18 10.32 8.47
C LEU A 38 -4.67 11.39 7.50
N ASP A 39 -3.45 11.23 7.02
CA ASP A 39 -2.77 12.16 6.11
C ASP A 39 -2.83 11.64 4.68
N ARG A 40 -3.62 12.29 3.81
CA ARG A 40 -4.08 11.74 2.53
C ARG A 40 -3.26 12.25 1.34
N TYR A 41 -2.89 11.33 0.46
CA TYR A 41 -2.14 11.57 -0.78
C TYR A 41 -2.84 10.88 -1.96
N ASP A 42 -3.11 11.64 -3.02
CA ASP A 42 -3.76 11.15 -4.23
C ASP A 42 -2.75 10.47 -5.19
N LEU A 43 -2.74 9.13 -5.20
CA LEU A 43 -1.92 8.35 -6.13
C LEU A 43 -2.73 7.83 -7.34
N SER A 44 -3.84 8.49 -7.68
CA SER A 44 -4.56 8.23 -8.92
C SER A 44 -3.64 8.32 -10.13
N LEU A 45 -3.99 7.59 -11.20
CA LEU A 45 -3.21 7.61 -12.44
C LEU A 45 -3.09 9.02 -13.03
N GLU A 46 -4.17 9.80 -12.98
CA GLU A 46 -4.19 11.19 -13.43
C GLU A 46 -3.19 12.03 -12.64
N ARG A 47 -3.27 12.01 -11.31
CA ARG A 47 -2.39 12.81 -10.46
C ARG A 47 -0.92 12.44 -10.58
N ARG A 48 -0.63 11.14 -10.73
CA ARG A 48 0.75 10.68 -10.99
C ARG A 48 1.28 11.19 -12.33
N ARG A 49 0.45 11.19 -13.38
CA ARG A 49 0.84 11.73 -14.69
C ARG A 49 1.09 13.24 -14.63
N GLU A 50 0.20 13.99 -13.98
CA GLU A 50 0.35 15.44 -13.78
C GLU A 50 1.65 15.79 -13.05
N THR A 51 1.99 15.02 -12.02
CA THR A 51 3.13 15.31 -11.14
C THR A 51 4.41 14.59 -11.54
N GLY A 52 4.39 13.77 -12.58
CA GLY A 52 5.52 12.89 -12.93
C GLY A 52 5.96 12.00 -11.78
N ASN A 53 5.01 11.43 -11.03
CA ASN A 53 5.20 10.71 -9.76
C ASN A 53 5.68 11.55 -8.56
N GLY A 54 5.73 12.89 -8.63
CA GLY A 54 6.03 13.74 -7.47
C GLY A 54 5.18 13.42 -6.25
N ILE A 55 3.88 13.19 -6.45
CA ILE A 55 2.95 12.82 -5.36
C ILE A 55 3.29 11.49 -4.69
N VAL A 56 3.88 10.53 -5.43
CA VAL A 56 4.29 9.23 -4.91
C VAL A 56 5.51 9.39 -4.00
N LEU A 57 6.45 10.27 -4.37
CA LEU A 57 7.65 10.55 -3.60
C LEU A 57 7.33 11.32 -2.31
N GLU A 58 6.37 12.25 -2.39
CA GLU A 58 5.84 12.96 -1.22
C GLU A 58 5.15 12.00 -0.25
N ALA A 59 4.28 11.14 -0.75
CA ALA A 59 3.64 10.10 0.06
C ALA A 59 4.66 9.15 0.70
N ALA A 60 5.72 8.78 -0.03
CA ALA A 60 6.79 7.94 0.53
C ALA A 60 7.55 8.64 1.67
N ARG A 61 7.82 9.95 1.55
CA ARG A 61 8.43 10.74 2.64
C ARG A 61 7.52 10.73 3.87
N ALA A 62 6.24 11.05 3.68
CA ALA A 62 5.26 11.04 4.76
C ALA A 62 5.10 9.68 5.43
N MET A 63 5.12 8.58 4.65
CA MET A 63 5.11 7.21 5.19
C MET A 63 6.34 6.90 6.04
N ARG A 64 7.52 7.40 5.68
CA ARG A 64 8.73 7.21 6.49
C ARG A 64 8.67 8.01 7.79
N ASP A 65 8.12 9.22 7.73
CA ASP A 65 7.98 10.10 8.89
C ASP A 65 6.91 9.57 9.86
N SER A 66 5.78 9.08 9.35
CA SER A 66 4.70 8.50 10.17
C SER A 66 4.98 7.07 10.61
N GLY A 67 5.78 6.31 9.84
CA GLY A 67 6.04 4.88 10.04
C GLY A 67 4.92 3.96 9.56
N PHE A 68 3.79 4.49 9.10
CA PHE A 68 2.60 3.71 8.72
C PHE A 68 2.00 4.19 7.40
N GLY A 69 1.55 3.24 6.58
CA GLY A 69 0.85 3.54 5.32
C GLY A 69 -0.31 2.59 5.05
N ILE A 70 -1.42 3.14 4.58
CA ILE A 70 -2.57 2.38 4.05
C ILE A 70 -2.81 2.84 2.63
N LYS A 71 -2.92 1.90 1.70
CA LYS A 71 -2.95 2.21 0.28
C LYS A 71 -4.09 1.50 -0.45
N ALA A 72 -4.78 2.24 -1.32
CA ALA A 72 -5.72 1.72 -2.30
C ALA A 72 -5.02 0.98 -3.46
N ALA A 73 -5.76 0.16 -4.19
CA ALA A 73 -5.29 -0.35 -5.49
C ALA A 73 -5.07 0.82 -6.47
N THR A 74 -4.08 0.70 -7.34
CA THR A 74 -3.74 1.73 -8.33
C THR A 74 -3.45 1.10 -9.68
N VAL A 75 -3.93 1.72 -10.75
CA VAL A 75 -3.68 1.30 -12.14
C VAL A 75 -2.20 1.47 -12.46
N THR A 76 -1.57 0.43 -12.99
CA THR A 76 -0.22 0.54 -13.56
C THR A 76 -0.36 0.62 -15.08
N PRO A 77 0.00 1.76 -15.72
CA PRO A 77 -0.08 1.88 -17.17
C PRO A 77 0.92 0.93 -17.85
N GLU A 78 0.57 0.42 -19.03
CA GLU A 78 1.41 -0.53 -19.78
C GLU A 78 2.55 0.13 -20.56
N GLY A 79 2.42 1.42 -20.88
CA GLY A 79 3.41 2.18 -21.66
C GLY A 79 4.72 2.37 -20.90
N ARG A 80 5.85 2.04 -21.53
CA ARG A 80 7.18 2.22 -20.94
C ARG A 80 7.53 3.68 -20.65
N ASP A 81 6.93 4.61 -21.39
CA ASP A 81 7.16 6.05 -21.29
C ASP A 81 6.16 6.76 -20.34
N ASP A 82 5.38 5.99 -19.57
CA ASP A 82 4.43 6.50 -18.58
C ASP A 82 4.97 6.33 -17.14
N VAL A 83 4.19 6.76 -16.14
CA VAL A 83 4.57 6.83 -14.72
C VAL A 83 4.89 5.49 -14.06
N GLY A 84 4.65 4.35 -14.73
CA GLY A 84 4.97 3.02 -14.23
C GLY A 84 4.21 2.63 -12.95
N SER A 85 4.75 1.65 -12.21
CA SER A 85 4.09 1.11 -11.01
C SER A 85 4.42 1.91 -9.75
N PRO A 86 3.43 2.58 -9.11
CA PRO A 86 3.67 3.33 -7.89
C PRO A 86 4.01 2.41 -6.71
N ASN A 87 3.53 1.16 -6.73
CA ASN A 87 3.86 0.16 -5.70
C ASN A 87 5.36 -0.19 -5.68
N ARG A 88 6.02 -0.13 -6.85
CA ARG A 88 7.47 -0.34 -6.94
C ARG A 88 8.21 0.87 -6.37
N ILE A 89 7.85 2.07 -6.82
CA ILE A 89 8.44 3.34 -6.38
C ILE A 89 8.33 3.48 -4.85
N LEU A 90 7.11 3.35 -4.29
CA LEU A 90 6.91 3.40 -2.84
C LEU A 90 7.78 2.40 -2.09
N ARG A 91 7.87 1.15 -2.56
CA ARG A 91 8.66 0.11 -1.91
C ARG A 91 10.16 0.43 -1.90
N GLU A 92 10.69 0.95 -3.00
CA GLU A 92 12.08 1.39 -3.11
C GLU A 92 12.33 2.58 -2.15
N GLU A 93 11.46 3.58 -2.19
CA GLU A 93 11.58 4.81 -1.39
C GLU A 93 11.48 4.58 0.12
N ILE A 94 10.64 3.66 0.58
CA ILE A 94 10.52 3.34 2.02
C ILE A 94 11.52 2.27 2.48
N GLY A 95 12.35 1.74 1.57
CA GLY A 95 13.25 0.63 1.88
C GLY A 95 12.51 -0.64 2.29
N GLY A 96 11.36 -0.93 1.66
CA GLY A 96 10.50 -2.08 1.97
C GLY A 96 11.12 -3.39 1.51
N LYS A 97 11.78 -4.11 2.43
CA LYS A 97 12.55 -5.33 2.12
C LYS A 97 11.76 -6.63 2.21
N VAL A 98 10.67 -6.63 2.96
CA VAL A 98 9.91 -7.85 3.29
C VAL A 98 8.44 -7.61 2.98
N ILE A 99 7.83 -8.54 2.26
CA ILE A 99 6.39 -8.61 2.05
C ILE A 99 5.86 -9.76 2.90
N ILE A 100 4.93 -9.44 3.79
CA ILE A 100 4.21 -10.43 4.60
C ILE A 100 2.77 -10.51 4.08
N ARG A 101 2.32 -11.71 3.74
CA ARG A 101 0.93 -11.99 3.38
C ARG A 101 0.37 -13.01 4.35
N THR A 102 -0.62 -12.62 5.13
CA THR A 102 -1.27 -13.51 6.09
C THR A 102 -2.69 -13.83 5.62
N GLY A 103 -2.98 -15.11 5.46
CA GLY A 103 -4.32 -15.63 5.20
C GLY A 103 -4.83 -16.42 6.40
N ARG A 104 -6.12 -16.29 6.70
CA ARG A 104 -6.82 -17.12 7.68
C ARG A 104 -8.20 -17.47 7.15
N ARG A 105 -8.82 -18.49 7.73
CA ARG A 105 -10.21 -18.82 7.42
C ARG A 105 -11.15 -17.71 7.87
N ILE A 106 -12.04 -17.30 6.98
CA ILE A 106 -13.13 -16.35 7.28
C ILE A 106 -14.39 -17.19 7.57
N PRO A 107 -15.03 -17.05 8.74
CA PRO A 107 -16.30 -17.73 9.02
C PRO A 107 -17.33 -17.46 7.91
N GLY A 108 -18.01 -18.50 7.45
CA GLY A 108 -18.98 -18.39 6.35
C GLY A 108 -18.39 -18.40 4.93
N VAL A 109 -17.07 -18.37 4.78
CA VAL A 109 -16.40 -18.50 3.47
C VAL A 109 -15.81 -19.91 3.33
N THR A 110 -16.25 -20.66 2.31
CA THR A 110 -15.76 -22.01 2.03
C THR A 110 -14.30 -21.96 1.56
N PRO A 111 -13.35 -22.58 2.27
CA PRO A 111 -11.95 -22.57 1.86
C PRO A 111 -11.71 -23.51 0.67
N ILE A 112 -10.72 -23.17 -0.14
CA ILE A 112 -10.18 -24.04 -1.18
C ILE A 112 -9.07 -24.89 -0.54
N ALA A 113 -9.09 -26.21 -0.74
CA ALA A 113 -7.99 -27.13 -0.43
C ALA A 113 -7.49 -27.19 1.04
N GLY A 114 -8.33 -27.64 1.98
CA GLY A 114 -7.86 -28.13 3.30
C GLY A 114 -7.09 -27.12 4.16
N VAL A 115 -7.24 -25.81 3.90
CA VAL A 115 -6.57 -24.78 4.69
C VAL A 115 -7.27 -24.64 6.04
N HIS A 116 -6.71 -25.31 7.06
CA HIS A 116 -7.28 -25.35 8.41
C HIS A 116 -6.68 -24.32 9.37
N HIS A 117 -5.43 -23.89 9.13
CA HIS A 117 -4.70 -23.00 10.01
C HIS A 117 -4.35 -21.68 9.30
N PRO A 118 -4.14 -20.58 10.04
CA PRO A 118 -3.58 -19.36 9.47
C PRO A 118 -2.21 -19.62 8.83
N ILE A 119 -1.97 -19.02 7.67
CA ILE A 119 -0.70 -19.13 6.94
C ILE A 119 -0.16 -17.73 6.71
N SER A 120 1.10 -17.51 7.08
CA SER A 120 1.85 -16.30 6.75
C SER A 120 2.96 -16.64 5.77
N VAL A 121 2.92 -16.00 4.59
CA VAL A 121 3.98 -16.08 3.59
C VAL A 121 4.87 -14.85 3.74
N VAL A 122 6.12 -15.07 4.11
CA VAL A 122 7.15 -14.04 4.19
C VAL A 122 8.01 -14.14 2.93
N ARG A 123 7.99 -13.09 2.10
CA ARG A 123 8.75 -13.00 0.87
C ARG A 123 9.73 -11.84 0.96
N MET A 124 10.99 -12.11 0.62
CA MET A 124 11.97 -11.05 0.40
C MET A 124 11.59 -10.27 -0.87
N ALA A 125 11.50 -8.96 -0.73
CA ALA A 125 11.21 -8.01 -1.81
C ALA A 125 12.46 -7.22 -2.24
N ILE A 126 13.62 -7.68 -1.77
CA ILE A 126 14.95 -7.33 -2.27
C ILE A 126 15.37 -8.41 -3.29
N GLU A 127 16.12 -8.03 -4.32
CA GLU A 127 16.80 -8.95 -5.26
C GLU A 127 15.92 -9.82 -6.16
N ASP A 128 14.67 -9.41 -6.47
CA ASP A 128 13.90 -10.12 -7.50
C ASP A 128 14.42 -9.76 -8.91
N ALA A 129 14.34 -10.70 -9.86
CA ALA A 129 14.95 -10.67 -11.19
C ALA A 129 14.62 -9.43 -12.07
N TYR A 130 13.74 -8.54 -11.63
CA TYR A 130 13.53 -7.21 -12.20
C TYR A 130 14.73 -6.26 -12.02
N GLY A 131 15.61 -6.52 -11.04
CA GLY A 131 16.87 -5.78 -10.85
C GLY A 131 18.09 -6.44 -11.51
N ALA A 132 17.92 -7.62 -12.11
CA ALA A 132 19.01 -8.28 -12.82
C ALA A 132 19.31 -7.49 -14.11
N LYS A 133 20.43 -6.76 -14.12
CA LYS A 133 21.06 -6.35 -15.38
C LYS A 133 21.40 -7.63 -16.15
N GLN A 134 20.49 -8.08 -17.01
CA GLN A 134 20.79 -9.06 -18.03
C GLN A 134 21.77 -8.39 -19.00
N TRP A 135 23.06 -8.58 -18.77
CA TRP A 135 24.08 -8.28 -19.76
C TRP A 135 23.96 -9.31 -20.89
N ARG A 136 23.85 -8.81 -22.12
CA ARG A 136 24.24 -9.55 -23.32
C ARG A 136 25.58 -9.00 -23.80
#